data_AF-A0A2J6H9Q7-F1
#
_entry.id   AF-A0A2J6H9Q7-F1
#
_cell.length_a   1.000
_cell.length_b   1.000
_cell.length_c   1.000
_cell.angle_alpha   90.00
_cell.angle_beta   90.00
_cell.angle_gamma   90.00
#
_symmetry.space_group_name_H-M   'P 1'
#
loop_
_entity.id
_entity.type
_entity.pdbx_description
1 polymer ?
#
loop_
_entity_poly.entity_id
_entity_poly.type
_entity_poly.pdbx_seq_one_letter_code
_entity_poly.pdbx_strand_id
1 'polypeptide(L)'
;GGFTGVALYPQVGVSKTVTLGLRGEYFKTKTGSFVPLGPPPGSSVFAATLTANVKAGPLTLIPEFRLDNNKNNTDGFTTKGGGLTKQASQFVVAAVYAF
;
A
#
# COMPACT_ATOMS: atom_id res chain seq x y z
N GLY A 1 24.89 -2.42 4.27
CA GLY A 1 23.54 -2.91 3.87
C GLY A 1 22.47 -2.19 4.67
N GLY A 2 21.20 -2.33 4.27
CA GLY A 2 20.05 -1.83 5.03
C GLY A 2 19.03 -1.04 4.20
N PHE A 3 17.91 -0.69 4.84
CA PHE A 3 16.82 0.10 4.28
C PHE A 3 16.36 1.16 5.28
N THR A 4 15.58 2.13 4.80
CA THR A 4 14.92 3.16 5.60
C THR A 4 13.51 3.35 5.07
N GLY A 5 12.54 3.60 5.94
CA GLY A 5 11.19 3.90 5.50
C GLY A 5 10.41 4.74 6.50
N VAL A 6 9.30 5.29 6.04
CA VAL A 6 8.35 6.07 6.83
C VAL A 6 6.94 5.71 6.39
N ALA A 7 6.01 5.71 7.32
CA ALA A 7 4.61 5.47 7.04
C ALA A 7 3.73 6.35 7.92
N LEU A 8 2.69 6.93 7.32
CA LEU A 8 1.72 7.82 7.96
C LEU A 8 0.31 7.31 7.72
N TYR A 9 -0.54 7.39 8.74
CA TYR A 9 -1.86 6.76 8.76
C TYR A 9 -2.94 7.69 9.33
N PRO A 10 -3.20 8.88 8.76
CA PRO A 10 -4.32 9.71 9.20
C PRO A 10 -5.66 8.99 8.99
N GLN A 11 -6.56 9.17 9.96
CA GLN A 11 -7.92 8.66 9.92
C GLN A 11 -8.91 9.75 10.34
N VAL A 12 -10.09 9.73 9.75
CA VAL A 12 -11.18 10.67 10.05
C VAL A 12 -12.52 9.95 10.08
N GLY A 13 -13.26 10.11 11.17
CA GLY A 13 -14.65 9.69 11.26
C GLY A 13 -15.53 10.68 10.51
N VAL A 14 -16.20 10.23 9.44
CA VAL A 14 -17.13 11.06 8.65
C VAL A 14 -18.58 10.87 9.07
N SER A 15 -18.87 9.81 9.83
CA SER A 15 -20.16 9.57 10.49
C SER A 15 -19.98 8.67 11.73
N LYS A 16 -21.08 8.34 12.41
CA LYS A 16 -21.07 7.37 13.54
C LYS A 16 -20.66 5.96 13.12
N THR A 17 -20.79 5.64 11.83
CA THR A 17 -20.58 4.29 11.30
C THR A 17 -19.49 4.20 10.23
N VAL A 18 -18.98 5.34 9.75
CA VAL A 18 -17.99 5.38 8.66
C VAL A 18 -16.74 6.14 9.10
N THR A 19 -15.59 5.46 9.01
CA THR A 19 -14.26 6.05 9.18
C THR A 19 -13.49 5.92 7.88
N LEU A 20 -12.90 7.00 7.40
CA LEU A 20 -11.98 6.99 6.27
C LEU A 20 -10.55 7.01 6.77
N GLY A 21 -9.68 6.22 6.14
CA GLY A 21 -8.25 6.19 6.43
C GLY A 21 -7.44 6.38 5.16
N LEU A 22 -6.33 7.10 5.29
CA LEU A 22 -5.30 7.16 4.25
C LEU A 22 -4.01 6.66 4.86
N ARG A 23 -3.32 5.78 4.14
CA ARG A 23 -1.97 5.32 4.48
C ARG A 23 -1.02 5.74 3.37
N GLY A 24 0.01 6.49 3.72
CA GLY A 24 1.13 6.81 2.84
C GLY A 24 2.40 6.13 3.35
N GLU A 25 3.08 5.39 2.49
CA GLU A 25 4.27 4.60 2.81
C GLU A 25 5.39 4.93 1.83
N TYR A 26 6.61 5.10 2.34
CA TYR A 26 7.80 5.22 1.51
C TYR A 26 8.91 4.37 2.09
N PHE A 27 9.50 3.51 1.26
CA PHE A 27 10.62 2.65 1.63
C PHE A 27 11.75 2.79 0.61
N LYS A 28 12.99 2.85 1.09
CA LYS A 28 14.19 2.99 0.29
C LYS A 28 15.28 2.04 0.77
N THR A 29 15.93 1.35 -0.16
CA THR A 29 17.06 0.47 0.12
C THR A 29 18.36 1.21 -0.16
N LYS A 30 19.33 1.12 0.75
CA LYS A 30 20.67 1.70 0.55
C LYS A 30 21.35 1.03 -0.64
N THR A 31 22.19 1.78 -1.37
CA THR A 31 23.04 1.21 -2.42
C THR A 31 23.99 0.16 -1.83
N GLY A 32 24.29 -0.89 -2.59
CA GLY A 32 25.21 -1.96 -2.21
C GLY A 32 24.71 -3.33 -2.65
N SER A 33 25.27 -4.40 -2.08
CA SER A 33 24.98 -5.79 -2.47
C SER A 33 23.84 -6.45 -1.69
N PHE A 34 23.18 -5.71 -0.79
CA PHE A 34 22.10 -6.24 0.04
C PHE A 34 20.80 -6.34 -0.76
N VAL A 35 20.24 -7.54 -0.88
CA VAL A 35 18.99 -7.80 -1.60
C VAL A 35 17.85 -8.02 -0.60
N PRO A 36 16.97 -7.02 -0.36
CA PRO A 36 15.83 -7.18 0.53
C PRO A 36 14.63 -7.84 -0.18
N LEU A 37 13.62 -8.22 0.61
CA LEU A 37 12.27 -8.54 0.12
C LEU A 37 11.45 -7.28 -0.27
N GLY A 38 12.14 -6.22 -0.71
CA GLY A 38 11.57 -4.91 -1.01
C GLY A 38 12.29 -4.27 -2.20
N PRO A 39 12.34 -2.93 -2.32
CA PRO A 39 13.01 -2.27 -3.43
C PRO A 39 14.47 -2.76 -3.56
N PRO A 40 14.97 -3.02 -4.79
CA PRO A 40 16.36 -3.39 -5.02
C PRO A 40 17.34 -2.38 -4.42
N PRO A 41 18.61 -2.74 -4.17
CA PRO A 41 19.61 -1.80 -3.68
C PRO A 41 19.69 -0.52 -4.53
N GLY A 42 19.63 0.64 -3.88
CA GLY A 42 19.59 1.95 -4.55
C GLY A 42 18.21 2.36 -5.08
N SER A 43 17.18 1.54 -4.86
CA SER A 43 15.79 1.80 -5.25
C SER A 43 14.88 2.17 -4.07
N SER A 44 13.66 2.57 -4.39
CA SER A 44 12.59 2.91 -3.45
C SER A 44 11.21 2.62 -4.03
N VAL A 45 10.22 2.46 -3.15
CA VAL A 45 8.80 2.40 -3.49
C VAL A 45 8.04 3.43 -2.66
N PHE A 46 7.08 4.10 -3.29
CA PHE A 46 6.04 4.85 -2.62
C PHE A 46 4.71 4.09 -2.78
N ALA A 47 3.95 3.95 -1.69
CA ALA A 47 2.62 3.39 -1.72
C ALA A 47 1.61 4.33 -1.06
N ALA A 48 0.42 4.42 -1.64
CA ALA A 48 -0.72 5.11 -1.06
C ALA A 48 -1.90 4.13 -0.99
N THR A 49 -2.53 4.00 0.17
CA THR A 49 -3.73 3.17 0.38
C THR A 49 -4.85 4.03 0.94
N LEU A 50 -5.99 4.08 0.26
CA LEU A 50 -7.24 4.64 0.76
C LEU A 50 -8.09 3.50 1.29
N THR A 51 -8.64 3.65 2.49
CA THR A 51 -9.47 2.64 3.14
C THR A 51 -10.72 3.29 3.73
N ALA A 52 -11.84 2.56 3.73
CA ALA A 52 -13.04 2.98 4.46
C ALA A 52 -13.48 1.85 5.37
N ASN A 53 -13.76 2.16 6.63
CA ASN A 53 -14.30 1.23 7.61
C ASN A 53 -15.79 1.56 7.79
N VAL A 54 -16.66 0.70 7.26
CA VAL A 54 -18.11 0.90 7.23
C VAL A 54 -18.79 -0.11 8.14
N LYS A 55 -19.36 0.36 9.26
CA LYS A 55 -20.02 -0.48 10.26
C LYS A 55 -21.53 -0.55 10.03
N ALA A 56 -22.08 -1.76 10.10
CA ALA A 56 -23.49 -2.07 10.01
C ALA A 56 -23.86 -3.10 11.10
N GLY A 57 -23.93 -2.63 12.36
CA GLY A 57 -24.14 -3.49 13.52
C GLY A 57 -22.92 -4.40 13.76
N PRO A 58 -23.09 -5.73 13.86
CA PRO A 58 -21.97 -6.67 14.05
C PRO A 58 -21.10 -6.85 12.79
N LEU A 59 -21.58 -6.41 11.62
CA LEU A 59 -20.85 -6.50 10.37
C LEU A 59 -20.06 -5.23 10.10
N THR A 60 -18.80 -5.37 9.67
CA THR A 60 -17.94 -4.29 9.19
C THR A 60 -17.44 -4.62 7.78
N LEU A 61 -17.65 -3.71 6.83
CA LEU A 61 -17.08 -3.77 5.49
C LEU A 61 -15.88 -2.82 5.38
N ILE A 62 -14.81 -3.30 4.75
CA ILE A 62 -13.54 -2.58 4.64
C ILE A 62 -13.04 -2.64 3.19
N PRO A 63 -13.54 -1.78 2.29
CA PRO A 63 -12.91 -1.58 0.99
C PRO A 63 -11.58 -0.83 1.13
N GLU A 64 -10.55 -1.31 0.45
CA GLU A 64 -9.26 -0.63 0.31
C GLU A 64 -8.84 -0.53 -1.16
N PHE A 65 -8.30 0.62 -1.53
CA PHE A 65 -7.68 0.86 -2.82
C PHE A 65 -6.24 1.32 -2.62
N ARG A 66 -5.29 0.61 -3.23
CA ARG A 66 -3.86 0.84 -3.10
C ARG A 66 -3.23 1.15 -4.44
N LEU A 67 -2.28 2.08 -4.41
CA LEU A 67 -1.44 2.48 -5.53
C LEU A 67 0.03 2.39 -5.11
N ASP A 68 0.86 1.73 -5.91
CA ASP A 68 2.29 1.61 -5.70
C ASP A 68 3.05 2.23 -6.88
N ASN A 69 4.16 2.91 -6.58
CA ASN A 69 5.05 3.53 -7.56
C ASN A 69 6.51 3.30 -7.15
N ASN A 70 7.17 2.40 -7.87
CA ASN A 70 8.59 2.14 -7.74
C ASN A 70 9.43 3.24 -8.39
N LYS A 71 10.70 3.34 -7.97
CA LYS A 71 11.67 4.26 -8.57
C LYS A 71 11.91 3.94 -10.05
N ASN A 72 12.13 2.67 -10.38
CA ASN A 72 12.37 2.21 -11.75
C ASN A 72 11.33 1.17 -12.18
N ASN A 73 11.16 1.01 -13.49
CA ASN A 73 10.27 0.01 -14.09
C ASN A 73 10.81 -1.42 -13.95
N THR A 74 12.10 -1.59 -13.70
CA THR A 74 12.75 -2.88 -13.47
C THR A 74 12.53 -3.43 -12.06
N ASP A 75 11.84 -2.68 -11.18
CA ASP A 75 11.79 -2.98 -9.75
C ASP A 75 10.60 -3.86 -9.35
N GLY A 76 10.14 -4.74 -10.27
CA GLY A 76 9.30 -5.89 -9.93
C GLY A 76 7.84 -5.85 -10.37
N PHE A 77 7.33 -4.76 -10.95
CA PHE A 77 5.98 -4.77 -11.52
C PHE A 77 5.99 -5.04 -13.03
N THR A 78 4.97 -5.75 -13.48
CA THR A 78 4.76 -6.08 -14.89
C THR A 78 3.35 -5.69 -15.32
N THR A 79 3.23 -5.24 -16.56
CA THR A 79 1.94 -5.05 -17.21
C THR A 79 1.31 -6.40 -17.57
N LYS A 80 0.02 -6.41 -17.93
CA LYS A 80 -0.66 -7.61 -18.43
C LYS A 80 0.04 -8.25 -19.65
N GLY A 81 0.71 -7.44 -20.47
CA GLY A 81 1.48 -7.91 -21.63
C GLY A 81 2.90 -8.37 -21.30
N GLY A 82 3.28 -8.46 -20.03
CA GLY A 82 4.63 -8.86 -19.60
C GLY A 82 5.69 -7.76 -19.67
N GLY A 83 5.35 -6.56 -20.15
CA GLY A 83 6.27 -5.42 -20.16
C GLY A 83 6.53 -4.89 -18.75
N LEU A 84 7.76 -4.44 -18.48
CA LEU A 84 8.16 -3.85 -17.20
C LEU A 84 7.45 -2.52 -16.93
N THR A 85 6.99 -2.32 -15.69
CA THR A 85 6.35 -1.08 -15.25
C THR A 85 6.80 -0.73 -13.83
N LYS A 86 6.68 0.54 -13.47
CA LYS A 86 6.94 1.00 -12.11
C LYS A 86 5.67 1.20 -11.28
N GLN A 87 4.49 1.05 -11.89
CA GLN A 87 3.21 1.30 -11.24
C GLN A 87 2.42 0.00 -11.06
N ALA A 88 1.78 -0.13 -9.90
CA ALA A 88 0.77 -1.15 -9.65
C ALA A 88 -0.41 -0.55 -8.89
N SER A 89 -1.58 -1.17 -9.04
CA SER A 89 -2.77 -0.82 -8.28
C SER A 89 -3.48 -2.08 -7.81
N GLN A 90 -4.14 -2.00 -6.67
CA GLN A 90 -4.90 -3.09 -6.08
C GLN A 90 -6.18 -2.56 -5.45
N PHE A 91 -7.27 -3.32 -5.62
CA PHE A 91 -8.52 -3.12 -4.88
C PHE A 91 -8.83 -4.39 -4.11
N VAL A 92 -9.20 -4.26 -2.85
CA VAL A 92 -9.61 -5.37 -1.98
C VAL A 92 -10.82 -4.94 -1.15
N VAL A 93 -11.69 -5.89 -0.83
CA VAL A 93 -12.80 -5.68 0.09
C VAL A 93 -12.75 -6.79 1.14
N ALA A 94 -12.72 -6.40 2.41
CA ALA A 94 -12.87 -7.32 3.53
C ALA A 94 -14.25 -7.15 4.17
N ALA A 95 -14.78 -8.25 4.71
CA ALA A 95 -15.99 -8.27 5.52
C ALA A 95 -15.66 -8.99 6.84
N VAL A 96 -15.94 -8.33 7.98
CA VAL A 96 -15.67 -8.84 9.32
C VAL A 96 -16.98 -8.86 10.10
N TYR A 97 -17.37 -10.02 10.61
CA TYR A 97 -18.52 -10.17 11.49
C TYR A 97 -18.04 -10.47 12.91
N ALA A 98 -18.47 -9.66 13.88
CA ALA A 98 -18.19 -9.86 15.30
C ALA A 98 -19.37 -10.58 15.98
N PHE A 99 -19.08 -11.64 16.72
CA PHE A 99 -20.03 -12.46 17.48
C PHE A 99 -19.88 -12.25 18.99
#